data_AF-A0A233S338-F1
#
_entry.id   AF-A0A233S338-F1
#
_cell.length_a   1.000
_cell.length_b   1.000
_cell.length_c   1.000
_cell.angle_alpha   90.00
_cell.angle_beta   90.00
_cell.angle_gamma   90.00
#
_symmetry.space_group_name_H-M   'P 1'
#
loop_
_entity.id
_entity.type
_entity.pdbx_description
1 polymer ?
#
loop_
_entity_poly.entity_id
_entity_poly.type
_entity_poly.pdbx_seq_one_letter_code
_entity_poly.pdbx_strand_id
1 'polypeptide(L)'
;MRNDSATMWQIADESVPRLEQAGTVEVVKKSEVGTPDIPGLTDAPGVVQNLRLHTTLKGEPLELLQSQVYLGMEDVRNTAKRAVIELVLTAKPSQMAEVLDDFKAFLRTVRPAEEDSD
;
A
#
# COMPACT_ATOMS: atom_id res chain seq x y z
N MET A 1 -4.16 -9.35 -13.59
CA MET A 1 -5.22 -8.33 -13.65
C MET A 1 -6.36 -8.76 -12.77
N ARG A 2 -6.89 -7.86 -11.95
CA ARG A 2 -8.01 -8.16 -11.05
C ARG A 2 -9.31 -7.98 -11.83
N ASN A 3 -10.17 -8.99 -11.82
CA ASN A 3 -11.41 -9.02 -12.63
C ASN A 3 -12.68 -8.74 -11.81
N ASP A 4 -12.54 -8.39 -10.54
CA ASP A 4 -13.66 -8.09 -9.64
C ASP A 4 -13.86 -6.57 -9.45
N SER A 5 -15.01 -6.22 -8.89
CA SER A 5 -15.42 -4.84 -8.60
C SER A 5 -15.02 -4.36 -7.21
N ALA A 6 -14.06 -5.03 -6.54
CA ALA A 6 -13.67 -4.68 -5.16
C ALA A 6 -13.08 -3.27 -5.08
N THR A 7 -13.50 -2.44 -4.13
CA THR A 7 -12.93 -1.11 -3.95
C THR A 7 -11.51 -1.18 -3.42
N MET A 8 -10.69 -0.14 -3.60
CA MET A 8 -9.32 -0.13 -3.06
C MET A 8 -9.29 -0.28 -1.53
N TRP A 9 -10.35 0.22 -0.86
CA TRP A 9 -10.58 0.02 0.57
C TRP A 9 -10.75 -1.47 0.93
N GLN A 10 -11.59 -2.19 0.18
CA GLN A 10 -11.81 -3.62 0.38
C GLN A 10 -10.53 -4.42 0.12
N ILE A 11 -9.78 -4.05 -0.91
CA ILE A 11 -8.49 -4.69 -1.23
C ILE A 11 -7.48 -4.48 -0.10
N ALA A 12 -7.42 -3.28 0.50
CA ALA A 12 -6.57 -3.03 1.66
C ALA A 12 -6.97 -3.91 2.87
N ASP A 13 -8.28 -4.07 3.10
CA ASP A 13 -8.82 -4.90 4.19
C ASP A 13 -8.48 -6.40 4.03
N GLU A 14 -8.34 -6.90 2.79
CA GLU A 14 -7.93 -8.29 2.52
C GLU A 14 -6.53 -8.64 3.05
N SER A 15 -5.68 -7.64 3.33
CA SER A 15 -4.35 -7.90 3.91
C SER A 15 -4.38 -8.23 5.40
N VAL A 16 -5.36 -7.70 6.14
CA VAL A 16 -5.46 -7.89 7.59
C VAL A 16 -5.62 -9.35 7.97
N PRO A 17 -6.62 -10.11 7.46
CA PRO A 17 -6.78 -11.52 7.85
C PRO A 17 -5.63 -12.40 7.39
N ARG A 18 -4.88 -12.01 6.34
CA ARG A 18 -3.66 -12.72 5.93
C ARG A 18 -2.52 -12.50 6.92
N LEU A 19 -2.34 -11.26 7.40
CA LEU A 19 -1.30 -10.92 8.37
C LEU A 19 -1.64 -11.46 9.78
N GLU A 20 -2.92 -11.57 10.12
CA GLU A 20 -3.39 -12.15 11.38
C GLU A 20 -2.97 -13.62 11.56
N GLN A 21 -2.66 -14.33 10.46
CA GLN A 21 -2.10 -15.68 10.53
C GLN A 21 -0.69 -15.72 11.12
N ALA A 22 0.03 -14.59 11.11
CA ALA A 22 1.41 -14.47 11.59
C ALA A 22 1.54 -13.73 12.94
N GLY A 23 0.45 -13.16 13.47
CA GLY A 23 0.47 -12.39 14.72
C GLY A 23 -0.75 -11.50 14.88
N THR A 24 -0.78 -10.70 15.94
CA THR A 24 -1.87 -9.74 16.14
C THR A 24 -1.66 -8.52 15.27
N VAL A 25 -2.70 -8.08 14.56
CA VAL A 25 -2.66 -6.93 13.65
C VAL A 25 -3.66 -5.88 14.10
N GLU A 26 -3.24 -4.62 14.09
CA GLU A 26 -4.08 -3.46 14.36
C GLU A 26 -4.02 -2.49 13.18
N VAL A 27 -5.18 -2.10 12.65
CA VAL A 27 -5.28 -1.03 11.66
C VAL A 27 -5.22 0.31 12.38
N VAL A 28 -4.07 0.99 12.31
CA VAL A 28 -3.84 2.27 12.99
C VAL A 28 -4.52 3.42 12.24
N LYS A 29 -4.41 3.42 10.91
CA LYS A 29 -4.99 4.46 10.05
C LYS A 29 -5.24 3.91 8.66
N LYS A 30 -6.34 4.31 8.04
CA LYS A 30 -6.61 4.10 6.62
C LYS A 30 -7.12 5.37 5.99
N SER A 31 -6.62 5.73 4.81
CA SER A 31 -7.01 6.95 4.09
C SER A 31 -6.85 6.78 2.59
N GLU A 32 -7.71 7.44 1.82
CA GLU A 32 -7.57 7.53 0.36
C GLU A 32 -6.40 8.44 -0.02
N VAL A 33 -5.83 8.25 -1.22
CA VAL A 33 -4.77 9.08 -1.81
C VAL A 33 -4.96 9.18 -3.32
N GLY A 34 -4.31 10.15 -3.96
CA GLY A 34 -4.45 10.36 -5.41
C GLY A 34 -5.84 10.87 -5.81
N THR A 35 -6.57 11.43 -4.85
CA THR A 35 -7.78 12.23 -5.09
C THR A 35 -7.39 13.73 -5.08
N PRO A 36 -8.17 14.61 -5.71
CA PRO A 36 -7.92 16.06 -5.70
C PRO A 36 -7.77 16.64 -4.28
N ASP A 37 -8.36 15.98 -3.28
CA ASP A 37 -8.40 16.42 -1.88
C ASP A 37 -7.11 16.09 -1.10
N ILE A 38 -6.26 15.19 -1.60
CA ILE A 38 -4.99 14.81 -0.96
C ILE A 38 -3.86 14.90 -1.99
N PRO A 39 -3.38 16.13 -2.30
CA PRO A 39 -2.29 16.32 -3.24
C PRO A 39 -0.95 15.79 -2.69
N GLY A 40 -0.20 15.07 -3.52
CA GLY A 40 1.26 14.94 -3.35
C GLY A 40 1.82 13.59 -2.90
N LEU A 41 1.07 12.48 -2.96
CA LEU A 41 1.66 11.12 -2.81
C LEU A 41 1.83 10.40 -4.15
N THR A 42 0.81 10.44 -5.00
CA THR A 42 0.80 9.90 -6.37
C THR A 42 -0.41 10.50 -7.11
N ASP A 43 -0.37 10.51 -8.43
CA ASP A 43 -1.50 10.94 -9.28
C ASP A 43 -2.54 9.83 -9.50
N ALA A 44 -2.23 8.59 -9.10
CA ALA A 44 -3.13 7.45 -9.22
C ALA A 44 -4.03 7.31 -7.97
N PRO A 45 -5.35 7.06 -8.14
CA PRO A 45 -6.24 6.85 -7.01
C PRO A 45 -5.84 5.60 -6.22
N GLY A 46 -5.82 5.71 -4.89
CA GLY A 46 -5.33 4.65 -4.03
C GLY A 46 -5.77 4.76 -2.58
N VAL A 47 -5.28 3.82 -1.77
CA VAL A 47 -5.47 3.78 -0.32
C VAL A 47 -4.12 3.57 0.35
N VAL A 48 -3.88 4.33 1.42
CA VAL A 48 -2.79 4.10 2.38
C VAL A 48 -3.39 3.48 3.63
N GLN A 49 -2.82 2.36 4.07
CA GLN A 49 -3.17 1.65 5.28
C GLN A 49 -1.93 1.47 6.16
N ASN A 50 -1.97 2.04 7.36
CA ASN A 50 -0.93 1.88 8.37
C ASN A 50 -1.36 0.84 9.38
N LEU A 51 -0.53 -0.17 9.59
CA LEU A 51 -0.77 -1.28 10.49
C LEU A 51 0.30 -1.33 11.57
N ARG A 52 -0.09 -1.83 12.75
CA ARG A 52 0.81 -2.27 13.80
C ARG A 52 0.68 -3.78 13.94
N LEU A 53 1.80 -4.49 13.90
CA LEU A 53 1.87 -5.94 13.98
C LEU A 53 2.66 -6.33 15.21
N HIS A 54 2.09 -7.23 16.01
CA HIS A 54 2.79 -7.91 17.09
C HIS A 54 2.97 -9.37 16.70
N THR A 55 4.21 -9.77 16.47
CA THR A 55 4.57 -11.13 16.02
C THR A 55 5.77 -11.64 16.83
N THR A 56 6.31 -12.80 16.43
CA THR A 56 7.56 -13.33 16.97
C THR A 56 8.54 -13.60 15.85
N LEU A 57 9.83 -13.34 16.10
CA LEU A 57 10.92 -13.70 15.19
C LEU A 57 11.92 -14.54 15.96
N LYS A 58 12.09 -15.80 15.54
CA LYS A 58 12.94 -16.79 16.25
C LYS A 58 12.55 -16.98 17.72
N GLY A 59 11.25 -16.91 18.02
CA GLY A 59 10.71 -17.07 19.37
C GLY A 59 10.67 -15.78 20.21
N GLU A 60 11.31 -14.70 19.75
CA GLU A 60 11.32 -13.42 20.47
C GLU A 60 10.20 -12.50 19.99
N PRO A 61 9.47 -11.82 20.91
CA PRO A 61 8.47 -10.83 20.54
C PRO A 61 9.04 -9.71 19.67
N LEU A 62 8.29 -9.33 18.64
CA LEU A 62 8.67 -8.29 17.70
C LEU A 62 7.45 -7.44 17.34
N GLU A 63 7.58 -6.14 17.57
CA GLU A 63 6.63 -5.13 17.07
C GLU A 63 7.14 -4.57 15.74
N LEU A 64 6.26 -4.52 14.74
CA LEU A 64 6.50 -3.95 13.43
C LEU A 64 5.40 -2.95 13.09
N LEU A 65 5.79 -1.88 12.40
CA LEU A 65 4.86 -0.98 11.74
C LEU A 65 4.93 -1.25 10.23
N GLN A 66 3.76 -1.35 9.60
CA GLN A 66 3.64 -1.43 8.15
C GLN A 66 2.89 -0.22 7.61
N SER A 67 3.44 0.41 6.57
CA SER A 67 2.71 1.36 5.73
C SER A 67 2.49 0.70 4.36
N GLN A 68 1.23 0.35 4.09
CA GLN A 68 0.79 -0.29 2.86
C GLN A 68 0.13 0.74 1.96
N VAL A 69 0.50 0.75 0.68
CA VAL A 69 -0.08 1.63 -0.33
C VAL A 69 -0.62 0.77 -1.46
N TYR A 70 -1.92 0.90 -1.72
CA TYR A 70 -2.63 0.21 -2.77
C TYR A 70 -3.03 1.23 -3.83
N LEU A 71 -2.49 1.09 -5.05
CA LEU A 71 -2.71 2.02 -6.16
C LEU A 71 -3.49 1.33 -7.27
N GLY A 72 -4.56 1.97 -7.74
CA GLY A 72 -5.28 1.56 -8.93
C GLY A 72 -4.60 2.13 -10.16
N MET A 73 -4.14 1.26 -11.06
CA MET A 73 -3.59 1.65 -12.34
C MET A 73 -4.48 1.16 -13.46
N GLU A 74 -5.11 2.08 -14.19
CA GLU A 74 -5.86 1.74 -15.39
C GLU A 74 -4.91 1.18 -16.46
N ASP A 75 -5.37 0.16 -17.19
CA ASP A 75 -4.65 -0.35 -18.35
C ASP A 75 -4.74 0.69 -19.48
N VAL A 76 -3.58 1.17 -19.96
CA VAL A 76 -3.48 2.18 -21.02
C VAL A 76 -4.16 1.75 -22.32
N ARG A 77 -4.30 0.43 -22.56
CA ARG A 77 -4.96 -0.14 -23.75
C ARG A 77 -6.45 -0.43 -23.54
N ASN A 78 -6.90 -0.51 -22.28
CA ASN A 78 -8.28 -0.82 -21.95
C ASN A 78 -8.64 -0.30 -20.55
N THR A 79 -9.23 0.89 -20.48
CA THR A 79 -9.63 1.55 -19.23
C THR A 79 -10.67 0.77 -18.41
N ALA A 80 -11.36 -0.20 -19.00
CA ALA A 80 -12.25 -1.11 -18.27
C ALA A 80 -11.48 -2.18 -17.44
N LYS A 81 -10.15 -2.24 -17.58
CA LYS A 81 -9.27 -3.11 -16.80
C LYS A 81 -8.33 -2.26 -15.96
N ARG A 82 -8.03 -2.78 -14.77
CA ARG A 82 -7.05 -2.16 -13.87
C ARG A 82 -6.11 -3.20 -13.27
N ALA A 83 -4.86 -2.80 -13.11
CA ALA A 83 -3.94 -3.42 -12.18
C ALA A 83 -4.05 -2.74 -10.81
N VAL A 84 -3.77 -3.50 -9.77
CA VAL A 84 -3.60 -2.94 -8.42
C VAL A 84 -2.17 -3.22 -8.01
N ILE A 85 -1.43 -2.16 -7.68
CA ILE A 85 -0.08 -2.25 -7.14
C ILE A 85 -0.15 -2.13 -5.63
N GLU A 86 0.42 -3.10 -4.92
CA GLU A 86 0.62 -3.07 -3.47
C GLU A 86 2.10 -2.79 -3.19
N LEU A 87 2.38 -1.72 -2.45
CA LEU A 87 3.71 -1.33 -1.98
C LEU A 87 3.69 -1.31 -0.45
N VAL A 88 4.63 -2.02 0.17
CA VAL A 88 4.64 -2.18 1.63
C VAL A 88 6.00 -1.79 2.18
N LEU A 89 6.02 -0.77 3.03
CA LEU A 89 7.14 -0.46 3.90
C LEU A 89 6.91 -1.13 5.25
N THR A 90 7.83 -2.00 5.66
CA THR A 90 7.82 -2.63 7.00
C THR A 90 9.06 -2.20 7.76
N ALA A 91 8.90 -1.68 8.97
CA ALA A 91 10.02 -1.29 9.83
C ALA A 91 9.68 -1.48 11.30
N LYS A 92 10.70 -1.53 12.17
CA LYS A 92 10.49 -1.40 13.60
C LYS A 92 9.98 0.03 13.92
N PRO A 93 9.24 0.23 15.02
CA PRO A 93 8.81 1.56 15.45
C PRO A 93 9.96 2.57 15.52
N SER A 94 11.13 2.15 16.01
CA SER A 94 12.32 3.01 16.13
C SER A 94 12.93 3.43 14.79
N GLN A 95 12.64 2.71 13.70
CA GLN A 95 13.23 2.95 12.37
C GLN A 95 12.26 3.63 11.41
N MET A 96 10.95 3.56 11.69
CA MET A 96 9.91 4.02 10.75
C MET A 96 10.08 5.48 10.34
N ALA A 97 10.38 6.37 11.29
CA ALA A 97 10.55 7.79 11.00
C ALA A 97 11.73 8.09 10.05
N GLU A 98 12.76 7.24 10.06
CA GLU A 98 13.97 7.42 9.25
C GLU A 98 13.74 7.07 7.78
N VAL A 99 12.84 6.12 7.50
CA VAL A 99 12.62 5.57 6.15
C VAL A 99 11.31 6.03 5.50
N LEU A 100 10.42 6.66 6.27
CA LEU A 100 9.09 7.03 5.78
C LEU A 100 9.14 8.08 4.68
N ASP A 101 10.02 9.07 4.78
CA ASP A 101 10.10 10.15 3.80
C ASP A 101 10.74 9.69 2.48
N ASP A 102 11.75 8.82 2.55
CA ASP A 102 12.32 8.15 1.37
C ASP A 102 11.28 7.27 0.68
N PHE A 103 10.45 6.56 1.45
CA PHE A 103 9.35 5.77 0.89
C PHE A 103 8.30 6.64 0.19
N LYS A 104 7.94 7.81 0.75
CA LYS A 104 7.08 8.77 0.06
C LYS A 104 7.72 9.31 -1.22
N ALA A 105 9.03 9.57 -1.21
CA ALA A 105 9.76 10.01 -2.40
C ALA A 105 9.73 8.93 -3.48
N PHE A 106 9.94 7.66 -3.11
CA PHE A 106 9.81 6.52 -4.02
C PHE A 106 8.40 6.41 -4.61
N LEU A 107 7.35 6.50 -3.78
CA LEU A 107 5.96 6.40 -4.24
C LEU A 107 5.60 7.43 -5.31
N ARG A 108 6.16 8.65 -5.24
CA ARG A 108 5.95 9.69 -6.25
C ARG A 108 6.55 9.36 -7.62
N THR A 109 7.47 8.41 -7.68
CA THR A 109 8.06 7.96 -8.94
C THR A 109 7.24 6.85 -9.63
N VAL A 110 6.30 6.24 -8.90
CA VAL A 110 5.51 5.11 -9.38
C VAL A 110 4.39 5.62 -10.30
N ARG A 111 4.51 5.29 -11.58
CA ARG A 111 3.54 5.62 -12.64
C ARG A 111 3.51 4.50 -13.68
N PRO A 112 2.42 4.35 -14.44
CA PRO A 112 2.41 3.46 -15.60
C PRO A 112 3.57 3.80 -16.54
N ALA A 113 4.15 2.78 -17.17
CA ALA A 113 5.12 3.01 -18.25
C ALA A 113 4.40 3.70 -19.42
N GLU A 114 5.06 4.68 -20.03
CA GLU A 114 4.62 5.24 -21.32
C GLU A 114 4.77 4.15 -22.38
N GLU A 115 3.89 4.11 -23.39
CA GLU A 115 4.07 3.18 -24.51
C GLU A 115 5.37 3.55 -25.23
N ASP A 116 6.34 2.64 -25.22
CA ASP A 116 7.46 2.68 -26.16
C ASP A 116 6.84 2.65 -27.57
N SER A 117 6.91 3.80 -28.25
CA SER A 117 6.47 3.93 -29.63
C SER A 117 7.54 3.29 -30.51
N ASP A 118 7.43 1.99 -30.76
CA ASP A 118 8.19 1.28 -31.80
C ASP A 118 7.56 1.49 -33.19
#